data_AF-A0A535LNU0-F1
#
_entry.id   AF-A0A535LNU0-F1
#
_cell.length_a   1.000
_cell.length_b   1.000
_cell.length_c   1.000
_cell.angle_alpha   90.00
_cell.angle_beta   90.00
_cell.angle_gamma   90.00
#
_symmetry.space_group_name_H-M   'P 1'
#
loop_
_entity.id
_entity.type
_entity.pdbx_description
1 polymer ?
#
loop_
_entity_poly.entity_id
_entity_poly.type
_entity_poly.pdbx_seq_one_letter_code
_entity_poly.pdbx_strand_id
1 'polypeptide(L)'
;MPPLEPTLQTRLEAFIDFKVKHPRLEEMDRDLMRLIQGHRRYTMLALYGTTGVGKSTVISRVAKRLREEEPDPLAVPVVVIKASPEDIGASARLDYYRQVLAQLQGHVGVRDRVKNLPLFTNPEKKSRDPAEWLDMRAAVQYALSLLRVKVVFVDEGQHLMYVDAPHKPTAQLDWLKTLTDQTNVLHMLVGNFDVYDFCHLNAQAARRMRDLPFHRYHLNNETECSEFATALRTFLEKVPLDVNVPDLLSHWRWFGEWSLGCIGVLSDWLVETVDALCQQGETTLTIEALKRHALQPDQRVRMEMEARTGERKVELAKAQSEHELQRLLGNPMALPGITDTDASRNGVESAPEQSASTRSKTRIARAASRDLVGDQVKTANILKCSFPGVVEIEPKRFLDSGIKLVECPDCVRMRSLELRNGVLRFPSHDKRKTRTPNTDRRWAMGKTAWEVVGG
;
A
#
# COMPACT_ATOMS: atom_id res chain seq x y z
N MET A 1 -21.51 7.70 -39.68
CA MET A 1 -20.19 7.25 -40.17
C MET A 1 -20.40 5.91 -40.86
N PRO A 2 -19.75 5.64 -41.99
CA PRO A 2 -19.80 4.32 -42.60
C PRO A 2 -19.19 3.28 -41.64
N PRO A 3 -19.72 2.05 -41.60
CA PRO A 3 -19.15 0.99 -40.78
C PRO A 3 -17.72 0.65 -41.26
N LEU A 4 -16.84 0.38 -40.29
CA LEU A 4 -15.46 -0.07 -40.56
C LEU A 4 -15.48 -1.36 -41.38
N GLU A 5 -14.46 -1.57 -42.21
CA GLU A 5 -14.28 -2.84 -42.90
C GLU A 5 -14.12 -3.97 -41.85
N PRO A 6 -14.83 -5.11 -41.98
CA PRO A 6 -14.82 -6.16 -40.96
C PRO A 6 -13.42 -6.67 -40.59
N THR A 7 -12.52 -6.74 -41.58
CA THR A 7 -11.12 -7.17 -41.40
C THR A 7 -10.32 -6.19 -40.56
N LEU A 8 -10.49 -4.89 -40.78
CA LEU A 8 -9.87 -3.82 -40.02
C LEU A 8 -10.42 -3.80 -38.59
N GLN A 9 -11.73 -3.98 -38.43
CA GLN A 9 -12.36 -4.01 -37.11
C GLN A 9 -11.85 -5.16 -36.23
N THR A 10 -11.70 -6.37 -36.78
CA THR A 10 -11.10 -7.49 -36.04
C THR A 10 -9.63 -7.22 -35.64
N ARG A 11 -8.85 -6.60 -36.53
CA ARG A 11 -7.45 -6.23 -36.22
C ARG A 11 -7.37 -5.13 -35.16
N LEU A 12 -8.31 -4.18 -35.16
CA LEU A 12 -8.42 -3.14 -34.16
C LEU A 12 -8.79 -3.70 -32.79
N GLU A 13 -9.79 -4.58 -32.71
CA GLU A 13 -10.16 -5.27 -31.47
C GLU A 13 -8.97 -6.08 -30.92
N ALA A 14 -8.26 -6.80 -31.79
CA ALA A 14 -7.04 -7.52 -31.40
C ALA A 14 -5.92 -6.60 -30.88
N PHE A 15 -5.83 -5.37 -31.39
CA PHE A 15 -4.87 -4.37 -30.92
C PHE A 15 -5.28 -3.73 -29.59
N ILE A 16 -6.57 -3.44 -29.39
CA ILE A 16 -7.12 -2.93 -28.12
C ILE A 16 -6.85 -3.91 -26.97
N ASP A 17 -7.05 -5.21 -27.24
CA ASP A 17 -6.81 -6.27 -26.28
C ASP A 17 -5.32 -6.66 -26.15
N PHE A 18 -4.47 -6.15 -27.04
CA PHE A 18 -3.05 -6.49 -27.04
C PHE A 18 -2.35 -5.92 -25.80
N LYS A 19 -1.73 -6.81 -25.02
CA LYS A 19 -0.86 -6.44 -23.90
C LYS A 19 0.57 -6.86 -24.21
N VAL A 20 1.47 -5.88 -24.27
CA VAL A 20 2.89 -6.12 -24.58
C VAL A 20 3.57 -6.91 -23.46
N LYS A 21 4.41 -7.88 -23.85
CA LYS A 21 5.35 -8.51 -22.92
C LYS A 21 6.61 -7.67 -22.87
N HIS A 22 6.99 -7.22 -21.68
CA HIS A 22 8.19 -6.44 -21.47
C HIS A 22 8.92 -6.93 -20.20
N PRO A 23 10.24 -6.71 -20.07
CA PRO A 23 11.03 -7.35 -19.02
C PRO A 23 10.51 -7.08 -17.60
N ARG A 24 10.14 -5.83 -17.26
CA ARG A 24 9.57 -5.49 -15.95
C ARG A 24 8.26 -6.24 -15.63
N LEU A 25 7.40 -6.49 -16.63
CA LEU A 25 6.18 -7.27 -16.43
C LEU A 25 6.50 -8.75 -16.18
N GLU A 26 7.49 -9.29 -16.86
CA GLU A 26 7.91 -10.69 -16.72
C GLU A 26 8.66 -10.96 -15.40
N GLU A 27 9.47 -10.00 -14.97
CA GLU A 27 10.09 -10.01 -13.64
C GLU A 27 9.02 -10.01 -12.55
N MET A 28 8.07 -9.08 -12.64
CA MET A 28 6.97 -8.97 -11.67
C MET A 28 6.08 -10.22 -11.67
N ASP A 29 5.74 -10.79 -12.83
CA ASP A 29 5.00 -12.06 -12.95
C ASP A 29 5.73 -13.20 -12.21
N ARG A 30 7.04 -13.33 -12.44
CA ARG A 30 7.88 -14.36 -11.82
C ARG A 30 7.98 -14.18 -10.31
N ASP A 31 8.18 -12.95 -9.86
CA ASP A 31 8.27 -12.63 -8.44
C ASP A 31 6.95 -12.88 -7.72
N LEU A 32 5.83 -12.51 -8.32
CA LEU A 32 4.51 -12.79 -7.79
C LEU A 32 4.24 -14.29 -7.69
N MET A 33 4.50 -15.04 -8.76
CA MET A 33 4.32 -16.50 -8.74
C MET A 33 5.18 -17.15 -7.64
N ARG A 34 6.45 -16.74 -7.52
CA ARG A 34 7.36 -17.22 -6.47
C ARG A 34 6.85 -16.89 -5.07
N LEU A 35 6.35 -15.67 -4.85
CA LEU A 35 5.79 -15.27 -3.56
C LEU A 35 4.51 -16.07 -3.26
N ILE A 36 3.57 -16.17 -4.19
CA ILE A 36 2.30 -16.89 -4.00
C ILE A 36 2.56 -18.37 -3.67
N GLN A 37 3.41 -19.05 -4.44
CA GLN A 37 3.72 -20.48 -4.23
C GLN A 37 4.60 -20.72 -2.99
N GLY A 38 5.55 -19.80 -2.74
CA GLY A 38 6.48 -19.85 -1.62
C GLY A 38 5.92 -19.29 -0.32
N HIS A 39 4.67 -18.83 -0.31
CA HIS A 39 4.05 -18.23 0.86
C HIS A 39 3.95 -19.27 2.00
N ARG A 40 4.45 -18.90 3.19
CA ARG A 40 4.44 -19.76 4.41
C ARG A 40 4.00 -19.02 5.68
N ARG A 41 4.52 -17.80 5.92
CA ARG A 41 4.36 -17.09 7.21
C ARG A 41 3.85 -15.65 7.14
N TYR A 42 4.02 -14.98 6.00
CA TYR A 42 3.28 -13.74 5.76
C TYR A 42 1.77 -14.07 5.60
N THR A 43 0.90 -13.11 5.36
CA THR A 43 -0.48 -13.44 4.94
C THR A 43 -1.00 -12.40 3.96
N MET A 44 -0.20 -11.34 3.74
CA MET A 44 -0.51 -10.23 2.88
C MET A 44 0.68 -9.86 1.99
N LEU A 45 0.38 -9.46 0.76
CA LEU A 45 1.30 -8.83 -0.19
C LEU A 45 0.78 -7.44 -0.54
N ALA A 46 1.68 -6.48 -0.73
CA ALA A 46 1.35 -5.12 -1.12
C ALA A 46 2.02 -4.80 -2.46
N LEU A 47 1.25 -4.76 -3.55
CA LEU A 47 1.71 -4.34 -4.86
C LEU A 47 1.28 -2.91 -5.11
N TYR A 48 2.25 -2.00 -5.17
CA TYR A 48 1.96 -0.58 -5.36
C TYR A 48 2.90 0.04 -6.38
N GLY A 49 2.41 1.07 -7.06
CA GLY A 49 3.16 1.76 -8.09
C GLY A 49 2.33 2.82 -8.79
N THR A 50 2.94 3.53 -9.73
CA THR A 50 2.28 4.60 -10.49
C THR A 50 1.08 4.08 -11.28
N THR A 51 0.12 4.96 -11.55
CA THR A 51 -0.97 4.62 -12.46
C THR A 51 -0.42 4.33 -13.87
N GLY A 52 -1.01 3.34 -14.54
CA GLY A 52 -0.56 2.90 -15.86
C GLY A 52 0.78 2.14 -15.91
N VAL A 53 1.39 1.74 -14.79
CA VAL A 53 2.63 0.92 -14.82
C VAL A 53 2.40 -0.53 -15.26
N GLY A 54 1.17 -1.04 -15.14
CA GLY A 54 0.81 -2.42 -15.51
C GLY A 54 0.37 -3.32 -14.36
N LYS A 55 0.00 -2.77 -13.19
CA LYS A 55 -0.48 -3.53 -12.02
C LYS A 55 -1.67 -4.45 -12.35
N SER A 56 -2.75 -3.91 -12.92
CA SER A 56 -3.93 -4.70 -13.27
C SER A 56 -3.62 -5.74 -14.37
N THR A 57 -2.66 -5.44 -15.26
CA THR A 57 -2.18 -6.39 -16.28
C THR A 57 -1.44 -7.57 -15.66
N VAL A 58 -0.53 -7.33 -14.72
CA VAL A 58 0.25 -8.42 -14.10
C VAL A 58 -0.64 -9.33 -13.24
N ILE A 59 -1.57 -8.77 -12.47
CA ILE A 59 -2.49 -9.60 -11.66
C ILE A 59 -3.42 -10.43 -12.53
N SER A 60 -3.88 -9.89 -13.66
CA SER A 60 -4.74 -10.62 -14.60
C SER A 60 -3.99 -11.79 -15.24
N ARG A 61 -2.73 -11.56 -15.62
CA ARG A 61 -1.83 -12.59 -16.16
C ARG A 61 -1.54 -13.69 -15.15
N VAL A 62 -1.16 -13.32 -13.92
CA VAL A 62 -0.89 -14.28 -12.83
C VAL A 62 -2.16 -15.05 -12.46
N ALA A 63 -3.32 -14.39 -12.38
CA ALA A 63 -4.59 -15.06 -12.10
C ALA A 63 -4.97 -16.06 -13.19
N LYS A 64 -4.79 -15.72 -14.47
CA LYS A 64 -5.00 -16.65 -15.59
C LYS A 64 -4.08 -17.87 -15.46
N ARG A 65 -2.79 -17.63 -15.24
CA ARG A 65 -1.79 -18.68 -15.06
C ARG A 65 -2.10 -19.61 -13.90
N LEU A 66 -2.49 -19.06 -12.74
CA LEU A 66 -2.88 -19.86 -11.57
C LEU A 66 -4.09 -20.76 -11.84
N ARG A 67 -5.06 -20.29 -12.64
CA ARG A 67 -6.22 -21.11 -13.06
C ARG A 67 -5.81 -22.22 -14.03
N GLU A 68 -4.91 -21.93 -14.96
CA GLU A 68 -4.43 -22.91 -15.96
C GLU A 68 -3.52 -23.98 -15.34
N GLU A 69 -2.72 -23.62 -14.33
CA GLU A 69 -1.82 -24.53 -13.61
C GLU A 69 -2.53 -25.37 -12.53
N GLU A 70 -3.82 -25.13 -12.26
CA GLU A 70 -4.58 -25.89 -11.26
C GLU A 70 -5.22 -27.14 -11.89
N PRO A 71 -4.75 -28.35 -11.55
CA PRO A 71 -5.24 -29.58 -12.17
C PRO A 71 -6.63 -30.00 -11.67
N ASP A 72 -7.05 -29.52 -10.49
CA ASP A 72 -8.30 -29.93 -9.86
C ASP A 72 -9.45 -28.99 -10.24
N PRO A 73 -10.48 -29.47 -10.97
CA PRO A 73 -11.59 -28.62 -11.42
C PRO A 73 -12.49 -28.15 -10.27
N LEU A 74 -12.36 -28.73 -9.07
CA LEU A 74 -13.09 -28.30 -7.88
C LEU A 74 -12.35 -27.21 -7.09
N ALA A 75 -11.11 -26.90 -7.46
CA ALA A 75 -10.35 -25.81 -6.86
C ALA A 75 -10.55 -24.51 -7.64
N VAL A 76 -10.64 -23.40 -6.90
CA VAL A 76 -10.60 -22.06 -7.46
C VAL A 76 -9.38 -21.38 -6.85
N PRO A 77 -8.19 -21.46 -7.48
CA PRO A 77 -6.94 -21.07 -6.83
C PRO A 77 -6.81 -19.56 -6.62
N VAL A 78 -7.63 -18.76 -7.31
CA VAL A 78 -7.53 -17.31 -7.32
C VAL A 78 -8.90 -16.65 -7.31
N VAL A 79 -9.03 -15.59 -6.52
CA VAL A 79 -10.16 -14.66 -6.52
C VAL A 79 -9.63 -13.25 -6.80
N VAL A 80 -10.29 -12.48 -7.65
CA VAL A 80 -9.87 -11.11 -8.04
C VAL A 80 -11.00 -10.13 -7.81
N ILE A 81 -10.97 -9.38 -6.72
CA ILE A 81 -11.98 -8.36 -6.40
C ILE A 81 -11.44 -6.96 -6.64
N LYS A 82 -12.31 -5.96 -6.74
CA LYS A 82 -11.95 -4.55 -6.88
C LYS A 82 -12.57 -3.73 -5.77
N ALA A 83 -11.77 -3.09 -4.92
CA ALA A 83 -12.29 -2.23 -3.88
C ALA A 83 -12.89 -0.95 -4.48
N SER A 84 -14.02 -0.49 -3.93
CA SER A 84 -14.74 0.69 -4.40
C SER A 84 -14.47 1.90 -3.50
N PRO A 85 -14.27 3.13 -4.05
CA PRO A 85 -14.15 4.34 -3.26
C PRO A 85 -15.48 4.77 -2.60
N GLU A 86 -16.61 4.33 -3.15
CA GLU A 86 -17.95 4.64 -2.61
C GLU A 86 -18.22 3.87 -1.32
N ASP A 87 -17.49 2.77 -1.12
CA ASP A 87 -17.62 1.91 0.02
C ASP A 87 -16.64 2.28 1.13
N ILE A 88 -17.18 2.51 2.32
CA ILE A 88 -16.44 3.02 3.46
C ILE A 88 -16.69 2.14 4.67
N GLY A 89 -15.65 1.87 5.46
CA GLY A 89 -15.83 1.23 6.75
C GLY A 89 -16.48 -0.16 6.64
N ALA A 90 -17.68 -0.29 7.22
CA ALA A 90 -18.42 -1.55 7.20
C ALA A 90 -18.91 -1.91 5.79
N SER A 91 -19.35 -0.94 4.96
CA SER A 91 -19.86 -1.26 3.62
C SER A 91 -18.77 -1.87 2.73
N ALA A 92 -17.54 -1.36 2.82
CA ALA A 92 -16.37 -1.93 2.14
C ALA A 92 -16.10 -3.40 2.52
N ARG A 93 -16.31 -3.76 3.79
CA ARG A 93 -16.19 -5.17 4.23
C ARG A 93 -17.28 -6.04 3.64
N LEU A 94 -18.50 -5.52 3.56
CA LEU A 94 -19.64 -6.25 3.00
C LEU A 94 -19.48 -6.44 1.51
N ASP A 95 -19.10 -5.38 0.80
CA ASP A 95 -18.83 -5.43 -0.63
C ASP A 95 -17.69 -6.40 -0.95
N TYR A 96 -16.59 -6.36 -0.17
CA TYR A 96 -15.54 -7.38 -0.23
C TYR A 96 -16.13 -8.80 -0.12
N TYR A 97 -16.99 -9.07 0.88
CA TYR A 97 -17.57 -10.41 1.05
C TYR A 97 -18.47 -10.80 -0.12
N ARG A 98 -19.26 -9.85 -0.65
CA ARG A 98 -20.13 -10.08 -1.82
C ARG A 98 -19.31 -10.40 -3.05
N GLN A 99 -18.27 -9.63 -3.35
CA GLN A 99 -17.44 -9.86 -4.54
C GLN A 99 -16.72 -11.20 -4.49
N VAL A 100 -16.20 -11.61 -3.32
CA VAL A 100 -15.58 -12.93 -3.15
C VAL A 100 -16.61 -14.03 -3.37
N LEU A 101 -17.77 -13.98 -2.72
CA LEU A 101 -18.82 -14.98 -2.90
C LEU A 101 -19.35 -15.01 -4.35
N ALA A 102 -19.46 -13.86 -5.01
CA ALA A 102 -19.94 -13.76 -6.39
C ALA A 102 -19.02 -14.47 -7.39
N GLN A 103 -17.71 -14.55 -7.12
CA GLN A 103 -16.79 -15.34 -7.94
C GLN A 103 -16.84 -16.83 -7.65
N LEU A 104 -17.22 -17.21 -6.43
CA LEU A 104 -17.21 -18.59 -5.97
C LEU A 104 -18.59 -19.27 -6.08
N GLN A 105 -19.67 -18.52 -6.26
CA GLN A 105 -21.07 -18.99 -6.27
C GLN A 105 -21.39 -20.00 -7.38
N GLY A 106 -20.57 -20.08 -8.44
CA GLY A 106 -20.71 -21.08 -9.49
C GLY A 106 -20.47 -22.51 -8.99
N HIS A 107 -19.77 -22.68 -7.87
CA HIS A 107 -19.46 -23.98 -7.31
C HIS A 107 -20.58 -24.48 -6.38
N VAL A 108 -20.99 -25.75 -6.56
CA VAL A 108 -22.20 -26.33 -5.91
C VAL A 108 -22.19 -26.14 -4.38
N GLY A 109 -21.07 -26.45 -3.72
CA GLY A 109 -20.98 -26.34 -2.25
C GLY A 109 -21.07 -24.91 -1.71
N VAL A 110 -20.75 -23.90 -2.51
CA VAL A 110 -20.89 -22.48 -2.13
C VAL A 110 -22.30 -21.99 -2.46
N ARG A 111 -22.83 -22.39 -3.62
CA ARG A 111 -24.13 -21.96 -4.14
C ARG A 111 -25.26 -22.12 -3.13
N ASP A 112 -25.36 -23.27 -2.49
CA ASP A 112 -26.49 -23.58 -1.60
C ASP A 112 -26.41 -22.79 -0.29
N ARG A 113 -25.19 -22.47 0.16
CA ARG A 113 -24.97 -21.61 1.33
C ARG A 113 -25.28 -20.15 1.01
N VAL A 114 -24.86 -19.68 -0.15
CA VAL A 114 -25.02 -18.28 -0.58
C VAL A 114 -26.49 -17.91 -0.82
N LYS A 115 -27.32 -18.84 -1.29
CA LYS A 115 -28.77 -18.64 -1.45
C LYS A 115 -29.51 -18.29 -0.15
N ASN A 116 -28.96 -18.69 0.98
CA ASN A 116 -29.55 -18.47 2.30
C ASN A 116 -28.96 -17.24 3.01
N LEU A 117 -28.17 -16.40 2.33
CA LEU A 117 -27.56 -15.20 2.90
C LEU A 117 -28.34 -13.95 2.45
N PRO A 118 -29.17 -13.34 3.33
CA PRO A 118 -30.00 -12.20 2.95
C PRO A 118 -29.19 -11.00 2.43
N LEU A 119 -28.01 -10.78 3.01
CA LEU A 119 -27.11 -9.69 2.62
C LEU A 119 -26.41 -9.91 1.28
N PHE A 120 -26.37 -11.15 0.79
CA PHE A 120 -25.89 -11.47 -0.55
C PHE A 120 -27.02 -11.42 -1.57
N THR A 121 -28.16 -12.06 -1.27
CA THR A 121 -29.30 -12.16 -2.20
C THR A 121 -30.05 -10.84 -2.39
N ASN A 122 -29.98 -9.93 -1.40
CA ASN A 122 -30.55 -8.59 -1.49
C ASN A 122 -29.46 -7.54 -1.21
N PRO A 123 -28.74 -7.07 -2.25
CA PRO A 123 -27.66 -6.10 -2.11
C PRO A 123 -28.10 -4.77 -1.47
N GLU A 124 -29.34 -4.34 -1.71
CA GLU A 124 -29.91 -3.09 -1.18
C GLU A 124 -30.30 -3.18 0.30
N LYS A 125 -30.36 -4.39 0.86
CA LYS A 125 -30.70 -4.60 2.27
C LYS A 125 -29.64 -3.94 3.16
N LYS A 126 -30.08 -2.95 3.93
CA LYS A 126 -29.29 -2.39 5.03
C LYS A 126 -29.58 -3.17 6.30
N SER A 127 -28.64 -3.98 6.77
CA SER A 127 -28.77 -4.73 8.02
C SER A 127 -27.91 -4.16 9.13
N ARG A 128 -28.53 -4.03 10.31
CA ARG A 128 -27.85 -3.70 11.57
C ARG A 128 -27.65 -4.92 12.46
N ASP A 129 -28.11 -6.10 12.05
CA ASP A 129 -27.99 -7.32 12.82
C ASP A 129 -26.57 -7.89 12.68
N PRO A 130 -25.77 -7.94 13.77
CA PRO A 130 -24.43 -8.51 13.73
C PRO A 130 -24.39 -9.96 13.25
N ALA A 131 -25.45 -10.74 13.46
CA ALA A 131 -25.51 -12.14 13.03
C ALA A 131 -25.40 -12.27 11.50
N GLU A 132 -26.12 -11.45 10.74
CA GLU A 132 -26.06 -11.49 9.27
C GLU A 132 -24.66 -11.13 8.73
N TRP A 133 -23.96 -10.22 9.40
CA TRP A 133 -22.57 -9.89 9.07
C TRP A 133 -21.60 -11.04 9.38
N LEU A 134 -21.81 -11.72 10.51
CA LEU A 134 -21.04 -12.89 10.88
C LEU A 134 -21.27 -14.05 9.92
N ASP A 135 -22.50 -14.23 9.43
CA ASP A 135 -22.85 -15.24 8.44
C ASP A 135 -22.17 -14.98 7.09
N MET A 136 -22.14 -13.71 6.64
CA MET A 136 -21.39 -13.31 5.43
C MET A 136 -19.90 -13.67 5.56
N ARG A 137 -19.29 -13.33 6.71
CA ARG A 137 -17.89 -13.66 6.98
C ARG A 137 -17.67 -15.18 7.01
N ALA A 138 -18.52 -15.92 7.71
CA ALA A 138 -18.41 -17.37 7.82
C ALA A 138 -18.60 -18.06 6.47
N ALA A 139 -19.48 -17.55 5.61
CA ALA A 139 -19.68 -18.05 4.26
C ALA A 139 -18.44 -17.84 3.37
N VAL A 140 -17.81 -16.66 3.45
CA VAL A 140 -16.55 -16.40 2.73
C VAL A 140 -15.43 -17.31 3.22
N GLN A 141 -15.26 -17.44 4.54
CA GLN A 141 -14.24 -18.33 5.12
C GLN A 141 -14.43 -19.78 4.67
N TYR A 142 -15.68 -20.25 4.69
CA TYR A 142 -16.05 -21.56 4.21
C TYR A 142 -15.74 -21.73 2.71
N ALA A 143 -16.13 -20.77 1.87
CA ALA A 143 -15.92 -20.83 0.43
C ALA A 143 -14.43 -20.82 0.06
N LEU A 144 -13.64 -19.93 0.68
CA LEU A 144 -12.19 -19.86 0.46
C LEU A 144 -11.49 -21.18 0.83
N SER A 145 -11.89 -21.79 1.95
CA SER A 145 -11.34 -23.06 2.41
C SER A 145 -11.78 -24.23 1.53
N LEU A 146 -13.08 -24.35 1.24
CA LEU A 146 -13.65 -25.44 0.43
C LEU A 146 -13.02 -25.49 -0.96
N LEU A 147 -12.86 -24.34 -1.60
CA LEU A 147 -12.34 -24.23 -2.96
C LEU A 147 -10.81 -24.11 -3.03
N ARG A 148 -10.12 -24.27 -1.88
CA ARG A 148 -8.65 -24.21 -1.77
C ARG A 148 -8.06 -22.98 -2.45
N VAL A 149 -8.68 -21.82 -2.21
CA VAL A 149 -8.19 -20.55 -2.75
C VAL A 149 -6.78 -20.29 -2.22
N LYS A 150 -5.83 -20.07 -3.13
CA LYS A 150 -4.43 -19.80 -2.78
C LYS A 150 -4.21 -18.31 -2.52
N VAL A 151 -4.85 -17.46 -3.32
CA VAL A 151 -4.68 -16.00 -3.25
C VAL A 151 -5.98 -15.25 -3.56
N VAL A 152 -6.22 -14.16 -2.84
CA VAL A 152 -7.23 -13.15 -3.15
C VAL A 152 -6.52 -11.87 -3.56
N PHE A 153 -6.67 -11.45 -4.81
CA PHE A 153 -6.24 -10.14 -5.29
C PHE A 153 -7.33 -9.11 -5.00
N VAL A 154 -6.93 -7.97 -4.45
CA VAL A 154 -7.78 -6.80 -4.21
C VAL A 154 -7.21 -5.65 -5.02
N ASP A 155 -7.78 -5.41 -6.19
CA ASP A 155 -7.45 -4.24 -7.02
C ASP A 155 -8.03 -2.96 -6.42
N GLU A 156 -7.37 -1.84 -6.67
CA GLU A 156 -7.62 -0.54 -6.02
C GLU A 156 -7.69 -0.62 -4.48
N GLY A 157 -6.83 -1.47 -3.89
CA GLY A 157 -6.81 -1.81 -2.47
C GLY A 157 -6.64 -0.61 -1.52
N GLN A 158 -6.18 0.54 -2.01
CA GLN A 158 -6.17 1.79 -1.22
C GLN A 158 -7.58 2.19 -0.77
N HIS A 159 -8.64 1.83 -1.50
CA HIS A 159 -10.01 2.17 -1.10
C HIS A 159 -10.46 1.43 0.16
N LEU A 160 -9.89 0.25 0.48
CA LEU A 160 -10.16 -0.43 1.75
C LEU A 160 -9.70 0.38 2.98
N MET A 161 -8.83 1.38 2.80
CA MET A 161 -8.36 2.24 3.88
C MET A 161 -9.41 3.26 4.33
N TYR A 162 -10.37 3.59 3.46
CA TYR A 162 -11.32 4.65 3.74
C TYR A 162 -12.32 4.19 4.81
N VAL A 163 -12.45 5.02 5.84
CA VAL A 163 -13.30 4.77 6.99
C VAL A 163 -13.97 6.07 7.42
N ASP A 164 -15.24 5.98 7.81
CA ASP A 164 -15.96 7.11 8.37
C ASP A 164 -15.45 7.43 9.77
N ALA A 165 -15.32 8.72 10.07
CA ALA A 165 -15.07 9.18 11.43
C ALA A 165 -16.16 8.62 12.38
N PRO A 166 -15.81 8.06 13.55
CA PRO A 166 -14.52 8.15 14.25
C PRO A 166 -13.57 6.95 14.02
N HIS A 167 -13.86 6.05 13.07
CA HIS A 167 -13.07 4.84 12.86
C HIS A 167 -11.70 5.17 12.26
N LYS A 168 -10.72 4.31 12.53
CA LYS A 168 -9.36 4.44 12.01
C LYS A 168 -9.08 3.37 10.96
N PRO A 169 -8.24 3.66 9.93
CA PRO A 169 -7.83 2.66 8.94
C PRO A 169 -7.24 1.39 9.56
N THR A 170 -6.65 1.49 10.77
CA THR A 170 -6.17 0.33 11.54
C THR A 170 -7.25 -0.71 11.80
N ALA A 171 -8.52 -0.32 11.95
CA ALA A 171 -9.61 -1.26 12.16
C ALA A 171 -9.88 -2.13 10.91
N GLN A 172 -9.64 -1.59 9.70
CA GLN A 172 -9.74 -2.35 8.46
C GLN A 172 -8.58 -3.33 8.33
N LEU A 173 -7.38 -2.87 8.66
CA LEU A 173 -6.20 -3.73 8.65
C LEU A 173 -6.35 -4.89 9.65
N ASP A 174 -6.88 -4.64 10.85
CA ASP A 174 -7.09 -5.68 11.86
C ASP A 174 -8.21 -6.66 11.49
N TRP A 175 -9.24 -6.17 10.78
CA TRP A 175 -10.24 -7.04 10.16
C TRP A 175 -9.61 -7.96 9.10
N LEU A 176 -8.82 -7.42 8.18
CA LEU A 176 -8.17 -8.19 7.13
C LEU A 176 -7.19 -9.21 7.73
N LYS A 177 -6.40 -8.82 8.73
CA LYS A 177 -5.53 -9.74 9.48
C LYS A 177 -6.30 -10.89 10.12
N THR A 178 -7.44 -10.60 10.74
CA THR A 178 -8.26 -11.64 11.37
C THR A 178 -8.78 -12.62 10.31
N LEU A 179 -9.22 -12.12 9.16
CA LEU A 179 -9.68 -12.94 8.05
C LEU A 179 -8.55 -13.81 7.47
N THR A 180 -7.36 -13.24 7.27
CA THR A 180 -6.22 -13.96 6.70
C THR A 180 -5.62 -14.97 7.68
N ASP A 181 -5.53 -14.65 8.96
CA ASP A 181 -5.05 -15.57 10.00
C ASP A 181 -6.01 -16.77 10.17
N GLN A 182 -7.32 -16.59 9.97
CA GLN A 182 -8.32 -17.65 10.08
C GLN A 182 -8.42 -18.54 8.83
N THR A 183 -8.21 -17.97 7.65
CA THR A 183 -8.33 -18.69 6.37
C THR A 183 -7.01 -19.26 5.88
N ASN A 184 -5.89 -18.71 6.33
CA ASN A 184 -4.55 -18.96 5.81
C ASN A 184 -4.44 -18.72 4.28
N VAL A 185 -5.32 -17.87 3.74
CA VAL A 185 -5.31 -17.48 2.32
C VAL A 185 -4.53 -16.18 2.16
N LEU A 186 -3.63 -16.16 1.19
CA LEU A 186 -2.81 -14.98 0.89
C LEU A 186 -3.69 -13.86 0.32
N HIS A 187 -3.60 -12.66 0.88
CA HIS A 187 -4.30 -11.49 0.35
C HIS A 187 -3.33 -10.50 -0.27
N MET A 188 -3.53 -10.14 -1.52
CA MET A 188 -2.68 -9.20 -2.21
C MET A 188 -3.44 -7.90 -2.46
N LEU A 189 -2.99 -6.83 -1.83
CA LEU A 189 -3.52 -5.49 -2.00
C LEU A 189 -2.76 -4.81 -3.15
N VAL A 190 -3.49 -4.38 -4.16
CA VAL A 190 -2.94 -3.82 -5.40
C VAL A 190 -3.45 -2.40 -5.53
N GLY A 191 -2.58 -1.41 -5.72
CA GLY A 191 -3.04 -0.03 -5.76
C GLY A 191 -1.97 1.01 -6.01
N ASN A 192 -2.30 2.25 -5.68
CA ASN A 192 -1.34 3.36 -5.68
C ASN A 192 -0.40 3.30 -4.46
N PHE A 193 0.44 4.31 -4.29
CA PHE A 193 1.39 4.39 -3.17
C PHE A 193 0.74 4.55 -1.79
N ASP A 194 -0.56 4.72 -1.69
CA ASP A 194 -1.24 4.79 -0.39
C ASP A 194 -1.39 3.39 0.23
N VAL A 195 -1.40 2.34 -0.60
CA VAL A 195 -1.31 0.94 -0.12
C VAL A 195 -0.06 0.76 0.74
N TYR A 196 1.06 1.40 0.40
CA TYR A 196 2.28 1.35 1.23
C TYR A 196 2.01 1.83 2.66
N ASP A 197 1.32 2.96 2.84
CA ASP A 197 1.04 3.50 4.18
C ASP A 197 0.11 2.56 4.96
N PHE A 198 -0.90 1.99 4.29
CA PHE A 198 -1.81 1.02 4.90
C PHE A 198 -1.07 -0.15 5.55
N CYS A 199 -0.08 -0.65 4.82
CA CYS A 199 0.69 -1.83 5.18
C CYS A 199 1.64 -1.58 6.36
N HIS A 200 2.01 -0.32 6.56
CA HIS A 200 2.98 0.13 7.57
C HIS A 200 2.34 0.82 8.78
N LEU A 201 1.00 0.74 8.94
CA LEU A 201 0.29 1.36 10.07
C LEU A 201 0.67 0.80 11.45
N ASN A 202 1.14 -0.45 11.55
CA ASN A 202 1.61 -1.02 12.82
C ASN A 202 2.63 -2.16 12.66
N ALA A 203 3.45 -2.36 13.69
CA ALA A 203 4.50 -3.39 13.73
C ALA A 203 3.98 -4.84 13.59
N GLN A 204 2.72 -5.11 13.96
CA GLN A 204 2.12 -6.43 13.80
C GLN A 204 1.85 -6.78 12.33
N ALA A 205 1.56 -5.78 11.50
CA ALA A 205 1.41 -5.92 10.06
C ALA A 205 2.78 -6.14 9.39
N ALA A 206 3.84 -5.45 9.84
CA ALA A 206 5.17 -5.53 9.25
C ALA A 206 5.74 -6.96 9.14
N ARG A 207 5.46 -7.85 10.11
CA ARG A 207 5.87 -9.27 10.02
C ARG A 207 5.11 -10.06 8.96
N ARG A 208 3.85 -9.69 8.71
CA ARG A 208 2.88 -10.44 7.87
C ARG A 208 2.76 -9.89 6.45
N MET A 209 3.42 -8.77 6.17
CA MET A 209 3.37 -8.10 4.89
C MET A 209 4.68 -8.25 4.13
N ARG A 210 4.59 -8.24 2.81
CA ARG A 210 5.73 -8.02 1.92
C ARG A 210 5.36 -6.96 0.90
N ASP A 211 6.28 -6.03 0.74
CA ASP A 211 6.16 -4.95 -0.23
C ASP A 211 6.70 -5.40 -1.58
N LEU A 212 5.97 -5.06 -2.62
CA LEU A 212 6.34 -5.34 -3.99
C LEU A 212 6.10 -4.06 -4.81
N PRO A 213 7.09 -3.16 -4.87
CA PRO A 213 6.96 -1.96 -5.68
C PRO A 213 7.01 -2.32 -7.17
N PHE A 214 6.06 -1.79 -7.95
CA PHE A 214 6.09 -1.86 -9.40
C PHE A 214 6.55 -0.52 -9.97
N HIS A 215 7.81 -0.51 -10.41
CA HIS A 215 8.46 0.67 -10.95
C HIS A 215 8.16 0.87 -12.45
N ARG A 216 8.02 2.13 -12.83
CA ARG A 216 8.02 2.59 -14.23
C ARG A 216 9.41 2.51 -14.84
N TYR A 217 9.51 2.71 -16.14
CA TYR A 217 10.79 2.86 -16.83
C TYR A 217 11.41 4.24 -16.59
N HIS A 218 12.66 4.27 -16.12
CA HIS A 218 13.45 5.47 -15.92
C HIS A 218 14.26 5.78 -17.19
N LEU A 219 13.92 6.89 -17.85
CA LEU A 219 14.49 7.30 -19.15
C LEU A 219 15.93 7.86 -19.09
N ASN A 220 16.60 7.65 -17.95
CA ASN A 220 17.99 8.02 -17.71
C ASN A 220 18.88 6.77 -17.52
N ASN A 221 18.29 5.57 -17.45
CA ASN A 221 19.00 4.32 -17.36
C ASN A 221 19.02 3.66 -18.75
N GLU A 222 20.22 3.46 -19.31
CA GLU A 222 20.39 2.94 -20.67
C GLU A 222 19.71 1.57 -20.89
N THR A 223 19.76 0.69 -19.89
CA THR A 223 19.13 -0.63 -19.98
C THR A 223 17.61 -0.49 -20.07
N GLU A 224 17.03 0.31 -19.18
CA GLU A 224 15.60 0.57 -19.14
C GLU A 224 15.08 1.28 -20.39
N CYS A 225 15.87 2.19 -20.96
CA CYS A 225 15.57 2.85 -22.23
C CYS A 225 15.47 1.83 -23.38
N SER A 226 16.41 0.88 -23.44
CA SER A 226 16.40 -0.18 -24.45
C SER A 226 15.19 -1.10 -24.32
N GLU A 227 14.85 -1.49 -23.09
CA GLU A 227 13.67 -2.31 -22.81
C GLU A 227 12.36 -1.58 -23.18
N PHE A 228 12.27 -0.29 -22.85
CA PHE A 228 11.12 0.54 -23.22
C PHE A 228 10.99 0.67 -24.75
N ALA A 229 12.08 0.96 -25.46
CA ALA A 229 12.09 1.07 -26.92
C ALA A 229 11.68 -0.26 -27.59
N THR A 230 12.05 -1.40 -27.01
CA THR A 230 11.63 -2.73 -27.46
C THR A 230 10.13 -2.95 -27.27
N ALA A 231 9.58 -2.54 -26.13
CA ALA A 231 8.14 -2.58 -25.89
C ALA A 231 7.37 -1.68 -26.88
N LEU A 232 7.86 -0.46 -27.12
CA LEU A 232 7.31 0.47 -28.13
C LEU A 232 7.32 -0.15 -29.52
N ARG A 233 8.44 -0.72 -29.96
CA ARG A 233 8.55 -1.41 -31.26
C ARG A 233 7.47 -2.47 -31.40
N THR A 234 7.28 -3.28 -30.36
CA THR A 234 6.29 -4.36 -30.35
C THR A 234 4.87 -3.83 -30.50
N PHE A 235 4.53 -2.70 -29.88
CA PHE A 235 3.22 -2.07 -30.10
C PHE A 235 3.08 -1.58 -31.53
N LEU A 236 4.06 -0.84 -32.05
CA LEU A 236 4.02 -0.26 -33.40
C LEU A 236 3.86 -1.34 -34.49
N GLU A 237 4.51 -2.49 -34.34
CA GLU A 237 4.38 -3.63 -35.24
C GLU A 237 2.99 -4.30 -35.20
N LYS A 238 2.20 -4.05 -34.15
CA LYS A 238 0.85 -4.61 -33.97
C LYS A 238 -0.27 -3.63 -34.36
N VAL A 239 0.08 -2.38 -34.66
CA VAL A 239 -0.90 -1.37 -35.10
C VAL A 239 -1.56 -1.85 -36.41
N PRO A 240 -2.89 -1.77 -36.53
CA PRO A 240 -3.63 -2.23 -37.70
C PRO A 240 -3.57 -1.29 -38.92
N LEU A 241 -2.79 -0.21 -38.83
CA LEU A 241 -2.60 0.83 -39.84
C LEU A 241 -1.22 0.72 -40.49
N ASP A 242 -0.97 1.50 -41.54
CA ASP A 242 0.37 1.70 -42.09
C ASP A 242 1.24 2.51 -41.11
N VAL A 243 2.44 2.01 -40.81
CA VAL A 243 3.33 2.57 -39.79
C VAL A 243 4.76 2.54 -40.27
N ASN A 244 5.41 3.70 -40.31
CA ASN A 244 6.87 3.78 -40.46
C ASN A 244 7.55 3.52 -39.11
N VAL A 245 7.71 2.24 -38.76
CA VAL A 245 8.25 1.82 -37.46
C VAL A 245 9.66 2.38 -37.19
N PRO A 246 10.63 2.34 -38.12
CA PRO A 246 11.96 2.92 -37.90
C PRO A 246 11.93 4.41 -37.58
N ASP A 247 11.09 5.18 -38.29
CA ASP A 247 10.95 6.62 -38.08
C ASP A 247 10.38 6.94 -36.70
N LEU A 248 9.26 6.30 -36.32
CA LEU A 248 8.66 6.49 -34.99
C LEU A 248 9.58 6.02 -33.85
N LEU A 249 10.34 4.94 -34.05
CA LEU A 249 11.32 4.47 -33.07
C LEU A 249 12.49 5.44 -32.89
N SER A 250 12.86 6.22 -33.91
CA SER A 250 13.86 7.28 -33.74
C SER A 250 13.43 8.33 -32.69
N HIS A 251 12.13 8.45 -32.45
CA HIS A 251 11.50 9.30 -31.45
C HIS A 251 11.13 8.58 -30.15
N TRP A 252 11.70 7.42 -29.84
CA TRP A 252 11.34 6.63 -28.64
C TRP A 252 11.36 7.44 -27.33
N ARG A 253 12.28 8.42 -27.21
CA ARG A 253 12.39 9.26 -26.01
C ARG A 253 11.16 10.13 -25.82
N TRP A 254 10.60 10.67 -26.91
CA TRP A 254 9.35 11.42 -26.87
C TRP A 254 8.19 10.56 -26.36
N PHE A 255 8.09 9.31 -26.85
CA PHE A 255 7.09 8.36 -26.34
C PHE A 255 7.26 8.08 -24.85
N GLY A 256 8.50 7.85 -24.40
CA GLY A 256 8.81 7.61 -22.99
C GLY A 256 8.45 8.80 -22.11
N GLU A 257 8.82 10.01 -22.51
CA GLU A 257 8.55 11.24 -21.74
C GLU A 257 7.05 11.54 -21.67
N TRP A 258 6.30 11.25 -22.74
CA TRP A 258 4.88 11.55 -22.81
C TRP A 258 4.01 10.46 -22.16
N SER A 259 4.52 9.23 -22.07
CA SER A 259 3.92 8.17 -21.26
C SER A 259 4.45 8.12 -19.82
N LEU A 260 5.37 9.02 -19.45
CA LEU A 260 6.03 9.07 -18.14
C LEU A 260 6.76 7.76 -17.76
N GLY A 261 7.21 7.00 -18.76
CA GLY A 261 7.81 5.67 -18.58
C GLY A 261 6.81 4.56 -18.21
N CYS A 262 5.50 4.85 -18.22
CA CYS A 262 4.44 3.90 -17.93
C CYS A 262 3.97 3.23 -19.22
N ILE A 263 4.08 1.89 -19.30
CA ILE A 263 3.69 1.11 -20.48
C ILE A 263 2.18 1.10 -20.71
N GLY A 264 1.37 1.10 -19.65
CA GLY A 264 -0.08 1.20 -19.75
C GLY A 264 -0.51 2.54 -20.36
N VAL A 265 0.10 3.65 -19.94
CA VAL A 265 -0.17 4.98 -20.53
C VAL A 265 0.20 5.01 -22.01
N LEU A 266 1.34 4.40 -22.38
CA LEU A 266 1.73 4.27 -23.78
C LEU A 266 0.72 3.45 -24.57
N SER A 267 0.27 2.32 -24.01
CA SER A 267 -0.72 1.43 -24.63
C SER A 267 -2.03 2.17 -24.88
N ASP A 268 -2.57 2.85 -23.87
CA ASP A 268 -3.85 3.56 -23.96
C ASP A 268 -3.76 4.70 -24.99
N TRP A 269 -2.66 5.46 -24.98
CA TRP A 269 -2.42 6.52 -25.96
C TRP A 269 -2.39 5.98 -27.40
N LEU A 270 -1.68 4.86 -27.65
CA LEU A 270 -1.64 4.25 -28.98
C LEU A 270 -3.02 3.71 -29.40
N VAL A 271 -3.73 3.07 -28.48
CA VAL A 271 -5.08 2.53 -28.73
C VAL A 271 -6.06 3.65 -29.08
N GLU A 272 -6.12 4.72 -28.28
CA GLU A 272 -6.99 5.86 -28.53
C GLU A 272 -6.68 6.55 -29.87
N THR A 273 -5.39 6.69 -30.19
CA THR A 273 -4.97 7.28 -31.47
C THR A 273 -5.43 6.42 -32.65
N VAL A 274 -5.16 5.12 -32.59
CA VAL A 274 -5.46 4.18 -33.68
C VAL A 274 -6.97 4.02 -33.87
N ASP A 275 -7.74 3.91 -32.79
CA ASP A 275 -9.21 3.83 -32.86
C ASP A 275 -9.80 5.07 -33.52
N ALA A 276 -9.35 6.26 -33.10
CA ALA A 276 -9.80 7.52 -33.70
C ALA A 276 -9.47 7.63 -35.20
N LEU A 277 -8.26 7.21 -35.60
CA LEU A 277 -7.84 7.18 -37.01
C LEU A 277 -8.68 6.21 -37.85
N CYS A 278 -8.91 5.00 -37.34
CA CYS A 278 -9.78 4.02 -37.97
C CYS A 278 -11.18 4.60 -38.21
N GLN A 279 -11.78 5.21 -37.18
CA GLN A 279 -13.11 5.83 -37.28
C GLN A 279 -13.16 6.98 -38.30
N GLN A 280 -12.05 7.72 -38.47
CA GLN A 280 -11.92 8.80 -39.46
C GLN A 280 -11.62 8.28 -40.87
N GLY A 281 -11.39 6.97 -41.04
CA GLY A 281 -11.00 6.36 -42.32
C GLY A 281 -9.55 6.64 -42.71
N GLU A 282 -8.72 7.09 -41.78
CA GLU A 282 -7.28 7.27 -41.99
C GLU A 282 -6.57 5.90 -41.98
N THR A 283 -5.60 5.72 -42.87
CA THR A 283 -4.90 4.42 -43.04
C THR A 283 -3.49 4.39 -42.48
N THR A 284 -2.96 5.53 -42.03
CA THR A 284 -1.54 5.68 -41.65
C THR A 284 -1.42 6.34 -40.28
N LEU A 285 -0.56 5.81 -39.42
CA LEU A 285 -0.24 6.40 -38.12
C LEU A 285 0.81 7.51 -38.29
N THR A 286 0.45 8.74 -37.93
CA THR A 286 1.32 9.92 -38.05
C THR A 286 1.68 10.52 -36.68
N ILE A 287 2.78 11.26 -36.63
CA ILE A 287 3.20 11.99 -35.41
C ILE A 287 2.15 13.05 -35.05
N GLU A 288 1.53 13.69 -36.03
CA GLU A 288 0.47 14.68 -35.84
C GLU A 288 -0.75 14.06 -35.16
N ALA A 289 -1.17 12.86 -35.58
CA ALA A 289 -2.25 12.13 -34.93
C ALA A 289 -1.89 11.77 -33.48
N LEU A 290 -0.69 11.21 -33.27
CA LEU A 290 -0.22 10.88 -31.93
C LEU A 290 -0.18 12.11 -31.00
N LYS A 291 0.25 13.27 -31.49
CA LYS A 291 0.23 14.53 -30.73
C LYS A 291 -1.19 14.96 -30.34
N ARG A 292 -2.18 14.78 -31.22
CA ARG A 292 -3.59 15.14 -30.96
C ARG A 292 -4.21 14.32 -29.82
N HIS A 293 -3.87 13.04 -29.75
CA HIS A 293 -4.46 12.08 -28.81
C HIS A 293 -3.60 11.83 -27.55
N ALA A 294 -2.48 12.55 -27.39
CA ALA A 294 -1.67 12.44 -26.20
C ALA A 294 -2.36 13.06 -24.97
N LEU A 295 -1.99 12.55 -23.79
CA LEU A 295 -2.39 13.15 -22.51
C LEU A 295 -2.04 14.65 -22.48
N GLN A 296 -3.01 15.44 -22.02
CA GLN A 296 -2.86 16.88 -21.90
C GLN A 296 -1.74 17.23 -20.90
N PRO A 297 -1.06 18.38 -21.07
CA PRO A 297 0.06 18.76 -20.20
C PRO A 297 -0.30 18.75 -18.71
N ASP A 298 -1.49 19.18 -18.32
CA ASP A 298 -1.94 19.20 -16.93
C ASP A 298 -2.14 17.79 -16.35
N GLN A 299 -2.66 16.84 -17.14
CA GLN A 299 -2.81 15.44 -16.75
C GLN A 299 -1.43 14.80 -16.53
N ARG A 300 -0.49 15.01 -17.46
CA ARG A 300 0.89 14.49 -17.33
C ARG A 300 1.60 15.06 -16.12
N VAL A 301 1.44 16.35 -15.83
CA VAL A 301 2.00 16.97 -14.62
C VAL A 301 1.43 16.31 -13.36
N ARG A 302 0.11 16.10 -13.27
CA ARG A 302 -0.50 15.45 -12.10
C ARG A 302 0.03 14.03 -11.90
N MET A 303 0.07 13.22 -12.96
CA MET A 303 0.57 11.85 -12.90
C MET A 303 2.07 11.80 -12.53
N GLU A 304 2.89 12.70 -13.08
CA GLU A 304 4.31 12.79 -12.73
C GLU A 304 4.52 13.23 -11.28
N MET A 305 3.72 14.18 -10.80
CA MET A 305 3.75 14.61 -9.39
C MET A 305 3.38 13.46 -8.45
N GLU A 306 2.30 12.73 -8.75
CA GLU A 306 1.88 11.56 -7.98
C GLU A 306 2.99 10.50 -7.95
N ALA A 307 3.56 10.18 -9.12
CA ALA A 307 4.65 9.23 -9.25
C ALA A 307 5.86 9.62 -8.39
N ARG A 308 6.38 10.83 -8.58
CA ARG A 308 7.55 11.31 -7.83
C ARG A 308 7.30 11.43 -6.33
N THR A 309 6.07 11.77 -5.93
CA THR A 309 5.73 11.90 -4.52
C THR A 309 5.66 10.51 -3.88
N GLY A 310 5.02 9.55 -4.53
CA GLY A 310 4.93 8.18 -4.06
C GLY A 310 6.28 7.46 -4.02
N GLU A 311 7.07 7.57 -5.09
CA GLU A 311 8.44 7.02 -5.17
C GLU A 311 9.31 7.57 -4.04
N ARG A 312 9.35 8.90 -3.87
CA ARG A 312 10.12 9.55 -2.79
C ARG A 312 9.59 9.20 -1.40
N LYS A 313 8.28 9.06 -1.22
CA LYS A 313 7.68 8.66 0.07
C LYS A 313 8.22 7.32 0.52
N VAL A 314 8.22 6.33 -0.37
CA VAL A 314 8.70 4.97 -0.08
C VAL A 314 10.20 4.95 0.17
N GLU A 315 10.98 5.67 -0.65
CA GLU A 315 12.43 5.77 -0.50
C GLU A 315 12.81 6.42 0.84
N LEU A 316 12.22 7.56 1.16
CA LEU A 316 12.48 8.27 2.42
C LEU A 316 12.05 7.45 3.63
N ALA A 317 10.87 6.81 3.58
CA ALA A 317 10.40 5.97 4.67
C ALA A 317 11.35 4.81 4.95
N LYS A 318 11.90 4.17 3.91
CA LYS A 318 12.90 3.10 4.06
C LYS A 318 14.20 3.63 4.66
N ALA A 319 14.75 4.72 4.13
CA ALA A 319 16.00 5.31 4.62
C ALA A 319 15.89 5.79 6.08
N GLN A 320 14.77 6.46 6.43
CA GLN A 320 14.50 6.89 7.80
C GLN A 320 14.33 5.70 8.75
N SER A 321 13.64 4.64 8.30
CA SER A 321 13.46 3.43 9.10
C SER A 321 14.79 2.74 9.39
N GLU A 322 15.69 2.69 8.41
CA GLU A 322 17.03 2.12 8.58
C GLU A 322 17.88 2.94 9.55
N HIS A 323 17.92 4.27 9.37
CA HIS A 323 18.65 5.16 10.27
C HIS A 323 18.10 5.11 11.71
N GLU A 324 16.77 5.14 11.87
CA GLU A 324 16.12 5.02 13.18
C GLU A 324 16.38 3.65 13.81
N LEU A 325 16.36 2.56 13.03
CA LEU A 325 16.70 1.23 13.51
C LEU A 325 18.15 1.18 14.01
N GLN A 326 19.11 1.72 13.24
CA GLN A 326 20.51 1.80 13.66
C GLN A 326 20.67 2.60 14.97
N ARG A 327 19.94 3.72 15.10
CA ARG A 327 19.93 4.54 16.31
C ARG A 327 19.33 3.81 17.52
N LEU A 328 18.22 3.08 17.33
CA LEU A 328 17.51 2.36 18.39
C LEU A 328 18.26 1.11 18.85
N LEU A 329 18.92 0.40 17.93
CA LEU A 329 19.71 -0.79 18.26
C LEU A 329 21.05 -0.44 18.91
N GLY A 330 21.64 0.73 18.58
CA GLY A 330 22.93 1.20 19.07
C GLY A 330 24.10 0.37 18.53
N ASN A 331 25.06 1.01 17.85
CA ASN A 331 26.22 0.38 17.18
C ASN A 331 25.94 -1.05 16.64
N PRO A 332 25.30 -1.17 15.46
CA PRO A 332 25.03 -2.49 14.89
C PRO A 332 26.32 -3.29 14.79
N MET A 333 26.30 -4.53 15.29
CA MET A 333 27.39 -5.47 15.05
C MET A 333 27.62 -5.57 13.54
N ALA A 334 28.87 -5.45 13.10
CA ALA A 334 29.22 -5.64 11.70
C ALA A 334 28.69 -7.00 11.22
N LEU A 335 28.13 -7.01 10.01
CA LEU A 335 27.67 -8.24 9.35
C LEU A 335 28.82 -9.27 9.40
N PRO A 336 28.56 -10.49 9.91
CA PRO A 336 29.59 -11.52 9.95
C PRO A 336 30.12 -11.79 8.54
N GLY A 337 31.38 -11.47 8.27
CA GLY A 337 32.08 -11.79 7.02
C GLY A 337 32.28 -10.65 6.01
N ILE A 338 31.92 -9.40 6.33
CA ILE A 338 32.40 -8.25 5.54
C ILE A 338 33.73 -7.79 6.15
N THR A 339 34.83 -8.40 5.71
CA THR A 339 36.15 -7.79 5.89
C THR A 339 36.30 -6.71 4.84
N ASP A 340 36.15 -5.44 5.24
CA ASP A 340 36.62 -4.32 4.44
C ASP A 340 38.16 -4.41 4.35
N THR A 341 38.66 -5.15 3.37
CA THR A 341 40.03 -4.98 2.89
C THR A 341 40.01 -3.83 1.89
N ASP A 342 40.15 -2.61 2.38
CA ASP A 342 41.13 -1.64 1.86
C ASP A 342 41.01 -0.27 2.54
N ALA A 343 42.02 0.06 3.35
CA ALA A 343 42.60 1.40 3.37
C ALA A 343 43.93 1.37 4.14
N SER A 344 45.01 1.26 3.38
CA SER A 344 46.35 1.63 3.82
C SER A 344 46.43 3.13 4.08
N ARG A 345 46.93 3.55 5.26
CA ARG A 345 47.86 4.67 5.40
C ARG A 345 48.53 4.72 6.78
N ASN A 346 49.84 4.92 6.69
CA ASN A 346 50.86 5.01 7.74
C ASN A 346 50.61 6.08 8.81
N GLY A 347 51.14 5.84 10.01
CA GLY A 347 51.33 6.87 11.04
C GLY A 347 51.82 6.29 12.37
N VAL A 348 53.15 6.28 12.54
CA VAL A 348 53.95 5.96 13.74
C VAL A 348 53.54 6.86 14.93
N GLU A 349 53.30 6.34 16.13
CA GLU A 349 54.10 6.40 17.39
C GLU A 349 53.02 6.38 18.51
N SER A 350 53.13 5.86 19.73
CA SER A 350 54.18 5.33 20.61
C SER A 350 53.48 4.59 21.77
N ALA A 351 54.10 3.54 22.32
CA ALA A 351 53.73 2.92 23.60
C ALA A 351 54.27 3.77 24.78
N PRO A 352 53.75 3.63 26.03
CA PRO A 352 54.09 2.49 26.91
C PRO A 352 52.85 1.93 27.66
N GLU A 353 52.64 0.62 27.78
CA GLU A 353 53.26 -0.37 28.70
C GLU A 353 52.38 -0.63 29.96
N GLN A 354 52.33 -1.92 30.34
CA GLN A 354 51.91 -2.52 31.62
C GLN A 354 50.41 -2.83 31.85
N SER A 355 50.04 -4.10 31.71
CA SER A 355 50.15 -5.08 32.81
C SER A 355 49.47 -6.41 32.46
N ALA A 356 50.20 -7.49 32.69
CA ALA A 356 49.71 -8.85 32.55
C ALA A 356 48.83 -9.23 33.76
N SER A 357 47.74 -9.95 33.53
CA SER A 357 47.30 -10.94 34.51
C SER A 357 46.69 -12.18 33.87
N THR A 358 47.07 -13.28 34.49
CA THR A 358 46.92 -14.71 34.26
C THR A 358 45.49 -15.26 34.17
N ARG A 359 45.39 -16.35 33.40
CA ARG A 359 44.32 -17.36 33.32
C ARG A 359 43.58 -17.65 34.64
N SER A 360 42.28 -17.88 34.53
CA SER A 360 41.61 -18.99 35.24
C SER A 360 40.46 -19.54 34.41
N LYS A 361 40.47 -20.87 34.21
CA LYS A 361 39.37 -21.65 33.66
C LYS A 361 38.44 -22.04 34.82
N THR A 362 37.20 -21.59 34.81
CA THR A 362 36.15 -22.15 35.68
C THR A 362 35.09 -22.85 34.85
N ARG A 363 34.93 -24.14 35.19
CA ARG A 363 34.06 -25.15 34.61
C ARG A 363 32.60 -24.78 34.93
N ILE A 364 31.80 -24.44 33.91
CA ILE A 364 30.36 -24.19 34.08
C ILE A 364 29.66 -25.54 34.27
N ALA A 365 29.14 -25.79 35.48
CA ALA A 365 28.21 -26.86 35.75
C ALA A 365 26.84 -26.51 35.13
N ARG A 366 26.32 -27.39 34.27
CA ARG A 366 24.98 -27.23 33.67
C ARG A 366 23.92 -27.59 34.71
N ALA A 367 23.16 -26.61 35.18
CA ALA A 367 21.85 -26.83 35.77
C ALA A 367 20.79 -26.62 34.68
N ALA A 368 20.03 -27.67 34.36
CA ALA A 368 18.91 -27.58 33.44
C ALA A 368 17.74 -26.86 34.11
N SER A 369 17.47 -25.62 33.70
CA SER A 369 16.24 -24.91 33.97
C SER A 369 15.38 -24.93 32.71
N ARG A 370 14.16 -25.45 32.80
CA ARG A 370 13.13 -25.32 31.75
C ARG A 370 12.61 -23.89 31.79
N ASP A 371 12.74 -23.15 30.70
CA ASP A 371 12.12 -21.84 30.56
C ASP A 371 10.60 -21.97 30.38
N LEU A 372 9.86 -21.18 31.14
CA LEU A 372 8.42 -20.97 30.93
C LEU A 372 8.25 -20.06 29.70
N VAL A 373 7.91 -20.65 28.56
CA VAL A 373 7.49 -19.90 27.37
C VAL A 373 6.04 -19.45 27.57
N GLY A 374 5.84 -18.16 27.85
CA GLY A 374 4.51 -17.59 27.94
C GLY A 374 4.40 -16.36 28.84
N ASP A 375 5.38 -15.44 28.85
CA ASP A 375 5.13 -14.13 29.44
C ASP A 375 4.42 -13.24 28.42
N GLN A 376 3.13 -13.02 28.68
CA GLN A 376 2.43 -11.86 28.14
C GLN A 376 3.21 -10.63 28.59
N VAL A 377 3.78 -9.90 27.62
CA VAL A 377 4.36 -8.59 27.85
C VAL A 377 3.27 -7.72 28.47
N LYS A 378 3.35 -7.54 29.80
CA LYS A 378 2.59 -6.53 30.52
C LYS A 378 2.89 -5.20 29.83
N THR A 379 1.88 -4.63 29.21
CA THR A 379 1.88 -3.25 28.72
C THR A 379 2.56 -2.36 29.76
N ALA A 380 3.65 -1.70 29.37
CA ALA A 380 4.30 -0.70 30.19
C ALA A 380 3.22 0.28 30.70
N ASN A 381 3.04 0.37 32.01
CA ASN A 381 2.04 1.23 32.63
C ASN A 381 2.23 2.67 32.15
N ILE A 382 1.37 3.12 31.23
CA ILE A 382 1.27 4.52 30.84
C ILE A 382 0.61 5.24 32.03
N LEU A 383 1.40 5.95 32.82
CA LEU A 383 0.89 6.79 33.91
C LEU A 383 0.00 7.89 33.31
N LYS A 384 -1.32 7.70 33.39
CA LYS A 384 -2.30 8.72 33.04
C LYS A 384 -2.16 9.92 33.96
N CYS A 385 -2.33 11.12 33.40
CA CYS A 385 -2.37 12.35 34.18
C CYS A 385 -3.63 12.38 35.05
N SER A 386 -3.52 12.89 36.28
CA SER A 386 -4.63 13.06 37.23
C SER A 386 -5.65 14.11 36.81
N PHE A 387 -5.34 14.94 35.80
CA PHE A 387 -6.19 16.04 35.36
C PHE A 387 -6.91 15.79 34.01
N PRO A 388 -8.07 15.12 34.03
CA PRO A 388 -9.14 15.34 33.07
C PRO A 388 -10.31 16.06 33.74
N GLY A 389 -10.87 17.11 33.12
CA GLY A 389 -11.95 17.84 33.77
C GLY A 389 -12.41 19.10 33.04
N VAL A 390 -13.40 19.75 33.62
CA VAL A 390 -13.85 21.07 33.18
C VAL A 390 -12.78 22.10 33.49
N VAL A 391 -12.47 22.95 32.52
CA VAL A 391 -11.55 24.08 32.67
C VAL A 391 -12.38 25.33 32.93
N GLU A 392 -12.17 25.95 34.09
CA GLU A 392 -12.88 27.13 34.55
C GLU A 392 -12.34 28.43 33.92
N ILE A 393 -12.24 28.45 32.58
CA ILE A 393 -12.04 29.69 31.83
C ILE A 393 -13.41 30.19 31.40
N GLU A 394 -13.68 31.46 31.65
CA GLU A 394 -14.94 32.09 31.21
C GLU A 394 -15.05 32.01 29.67
N PRO A 395 -16.16 31.46 29.12
CA PRO A 395 -16.30 31.22 27.69
C PRO A 395 -16.07 32.46 26.81
N LYS A 396 -16.50 33.64 27.26
CA LYS A 396 -16.27 34.91 26.56
C LYS A 396 -14.78 35.25 26.49
N ARG A 397 -14.07 35.22 27.62
CA ARG A 397 -12.62 35.45 27.68
C ARG A 397 -11.83 34.46 26.82
N PHE A 398 -12.26 33.20 26.74
CA PHE A 398 -11.62 32.20 25.89
C PHE A 398 -11.76 32.53 24.40
N LEU A 399 -12.98 32.85 23.95
CA LEU A 399 -13.27 33.21 22.56
C LEU A 399 -12.58 34.51 22.14
N ASP A 400 -12.63 35.53 23.00
CA ASP A 400 -12.04 36.86 22.73
C ASP A 400 -10.51 36.81 22.64
N SER A 401 -9.86 35.83 23.29
CA SER A 401 -8.40 35.70 23.24
C SER A 401 -7.87 35.14 21.91
N GLY A 402 -8.71 34.45 21.13
CA GLY A 402 -8.31 33.75 19.90
C GLY A 402 -7.36 32.55 20.11
N ILE A 403 -7.00 32.23 21.36
CA ILE A 403 -6.02 31.20 21.70
C ILE A 403 -6.75 29.93 22.12
N LYS A 404 -6.62 28.88 21.30
CA LYS A 404 -7.25 27.57 21.56
C LYS A 404 -6.38 26.63 22.40
N LEU A 405 -5.09 26.91 22.54
CA LEU A 405 -4.15 26.08 23.29
C LEU A 405 -4.33 26.29 24.79
N VAL A 406 -4.53 25.20 25.51
CA VAL A 406 -4.64 25.16 26.97
C VAL A 406 -3.63 24.16 27.53
N GLU A 407 -2.92 24.56 28.57
CA GLU A 407 -1.94 23.76 29.28
C GLU A 407 -2.58 23.02 30.47
N CYS A 408 -2.23 21.75 30.64
CA CYS A 408 -2.61 20.98 31.82
C CYS A 408 -1.83 21.46 33.06
N PRO A 409 -2.49 21.77 34.19
CA PRO A 409 -1.83 22.24 35.41
C PRO A 409 -0.92 21.18 36.06
N ASP A 410 -1.25 19.89 35.91
CA ASP A 410 -0.55 18.80 36.59
C ASP A 410 0.71 18.33 35.85
N CYS A 411 0.73 18.42 34.52
CA CYS A 411 1.84 17.90 33.72
C CYS A 411 2.29 18.80 32.58
N VAL A 412 1.75 20.01 32.46
CA VAL A 412 2.21 21.02 31.50
C VAL A 412 1.99 20.57 30.04
N ARG A 413 1.11 19.59 29.79
CA ARG A 413 0.78 19.10 28.44
C ARG A 413 -0.21 20.04 27.78
N MET A 414 0.04 20.40 26.52
CA MET A 414 -0.87 21.28 25.77
C MET A 414 -1.94 20.49 25.02
N ARG A 415 -3.16 21.01 25.00
CA ARG A 415 -4.28 20.54 24.19
C ARG A 415 -5.00 21.73 23.58
N SER A 416 -5.42 21.59 22.32
CA SER A 416 -6.35 22.52 21.71
C SER A 416 -7.76 22.22 22.22
N LEU A 417 -8.41 23.21 22.83
CA LEU A 417 -9.78 23.08 23.34
C LEU A 417 -10.77 23.87 22.48
N GLU A 418 -12.01 23.41 22.50
CA GLU A 418 -13.15 24.05 21.86
C GLU A 418 -14.31 24.09 22.84
N LEU A 419 -15.11 25.16 22.78
CA LEU A 419 -16.27 25.33 23.63
C LEU A 419 -17.37 24.34 23.19
N ARG A 420 -17.77 23.42 24.07
CA ARG A 420 -18.85 22.46 23.82
C ARG A 420 -19.91 22.59 24.90
N ASN A 421 -21.14 22.91 24.50
CA ASN A 421 -22.27 23.16 25.42
C ASN A 421 -21.95 24.20 26.51
N GLY A 422 -21.24 25.28 26.14
CA GLY A 422 -20.88 26.37 27.07
C GLY A 422 -19.74 26.05 28.04
N VAL A 423 -19.09 24.88 27.92
CA VAL A 423 -18.04 24.42 28.84
C VAL A 423 -16.78 24.01 28.09
N LEU A 424 -15.61 24.34 28.63
CA LEU A 424 -14.32 23.87 28.15
C LEU A 424 -13.94 22.60 28.91
N ARG A 425 -13.60 21.52 28.21
CA ARG A 425 -13.20 20.25 28.83
C ARG A 425 -11.81 19.85 28.39
N PHE A 426 -10.93 19.61 29.34
CA PHE A 426 -9.62 19.07 29.11
C PHE A 426 -9.70 17.54 28.96
N PRO A 427 -9.31 16.95 27.82
CA PRO A 427 -9.42 15.51 27.60
C PRO A 427 -8.41 14.73 28.45
N SER A 428 -8.76 13.48 28.78
CA SER A 428 -7.82 12.54 29.39
C SER A 428 -6.58 12.37 28.52
N HIS A 429 -5.40 12.38 29.17
CA HIS A 429 -4.12 12.35 28.49
C HIS A 429 -3.06 11.67 29.34
N ASP A 430 -2.02 11.16 28.67
CA ASP A 430 -0.86 10.59 29.35
C ASP A 430 0.02 11.71 29.91
N LYS A 431 0.64 11.47 31.07
CA LYS A 431 1.53 12.43 31.72
C LYS A 431 2.66 12.82 30.76
N ARG A 432 2.90 14.12 30.61
CA ARG A 432 4.00 14.64 29.79
C ARG A 432 5.34 14.11 30.31
N LYS A 433 6.16 13.56 29.41
CA LYS A 433 7.50 13.01 29.73
C LYS A 433 8.65 13.97 29.40
N THR A 434 8.39 14.99 28.59
CA THR A 434 9.41 15.97 28.13
C THR A 434 9.51 17.16 29.10
N ARG A 435 10.74 17.58 29.42
CA ARG A 435 11.03 18.74 30.29
C ARG A 435 11.26 20.05 29.52
N THR A 436 11.08 20.04 28.20
CA THR A 436 11.23 21.23 27.35
C THR A 436 10.17 22.28 27.72
N PRO A 437 10.54 23.55 27.96
CA PRO A 437 9.56 24.60 28.23
C PRO A 437 8.62 24.79 27.03
N ASN A 438 7.33 25.08 27.28
CA ASN A 438 6.40 25.46 26.21
C ASN A 438 6.62 26.94 25.86
N THR A 439 6.93 27.22 24.60
CA THR A 439 7.15 28.59 24.09
C THR A 439 5.89 29.20 23.47
N ASP A 440 4.90 28.38 23.11
CA ASP A 440 3.68 28.84 22.44
C ASP A 440 2.76 29.65 23.37
N ARG A 441 2.09 30.66 22.78
CA ARG A 441 0.97 31.39 23.41
C ARG A 441 -0.16 30.44 23.75
N ARG A 442 -0.52 30.35 25.02
CA ARG A 442 -1.49 29.37 25.55
C ARG A 442 -2.13 29.83 26.85
N TRP A 443 -3.24 29.23 27.22
CA TRP A 443 -3.83 29.35 28.55
C TRP A 443 -3.11 28.45 29.54
N ALA A 444 -2.65 28.99 30.67
CA ALA A 444 -2.11 28.22 31.78
C ALA A 444 -2.77 28.64 33.10
N MET A 445 -2.83 27.72 34.06
CA MET A 445 -3.33 27.98 35.39
C MET A 445 -2.25 28.69 36.21
N GLY A 446 -2.47 29.97 36.52
CA GLY A 446 -1.65 30.73 37.48
C GLY A 446 -1.96 30.33 38.92
N LYS A 447 -1.52 31.14 39.89
CA LYS A 447 -1.72 30.82 41.33
C LYS A 447 -3.19 30.78 41.75
N THR A 448 -4.06 31.54 41.08
CA THR A 448 -5.49 31.68 41.44
C THR A 448 -6.43 31.77 40.24
N ALA A 449 -5.92 31.92 39.01
CA ALA A 449 -6.75 32.09 37.82
C ALA A 449 -6.05 31.59 36.54
N TRP A 450 -6.85 31.31 35.51
CA TRP A 450 -6.36 31.01 34.18
C TRP A 450 -5.97 32.28 33.43
N GLU A 451 -4.75 32.29 32.90
CA GLU A 451 -4.16 33.43 32.19
C GLU A 451 -3.50 32.97 30.89
N VAL A 452 -3.42 33.89 29.93
CA VAL A 452 -2.67 33.64 28.69
C VAL A 452 -1.19 33.91 28.95
N VAL A 453 -0.35 32.90 28.73
CA VAL A 453 1.10 32.92 28.92
C VAL A 453 1.81 32.44 27.66
N GLY A 454 3.09 32.77 27.53
CA GLY A 454 3.84 32.55 26.29
C GLY A 454 3.56 33.66 25.29
N GLY A 455 4.50 33.89 24.38
CA GLY A 455 4.65 35.14 23.65
C GLY A 455 6.10 35.57 23.71
#